data_AF-A0A945F3K4-F1
#
_entry.id   AF-A0A945F3K4-F1
#
_cell.length_a   1.000
_cell.length_b   1.000
_cell.length_c   1.000
_cell.angle_alpha   90.00
_cell.angle_beta   90.00
_cell.angle_gamma   90.00
#
_symmetry.space_group_name_H-M   'P 1'
#
loop_
_entity.id
_entity.type
_entity.pdbx_description
1 polymer ?
#
loop_
_entity_poly.entity_id
_entity_poly.type
_entity_poly.pdbx_seq_one_letter_code
_entity_poly.pdbx_strand_id
1 'polypeptide(L)'
;MESVSNFITEFRKLYLKSPQCGSWTRASENCDYGDITTVSKDCYMCFNSGNCRDSHFCEDSRALKDCIDMAYCEECELCYECTDCDGCYSCDFCQDCANCNDIHFCYDLRRCKNCIG
;
A
#
# COMPACT_ATOMS: atom_id res chain seq x y z
N MET A 1 -0.05 16.65 -40.82
CA MET A 1 -0.84 17.09 -39.65
C MET A 1 -2.23 16.48 -39.62
N GLU A 2 -2.94 16.40 -40.76
CA GLU A 2 -4.32 15.86 -40.85
C GLU A 2 -4.45 14.37 -40.44
N SER A 3 -3.47 13.53 -40.81
CA SER A 3 -3.44 12.09 -40.45
C SER A 3 -3.37 11.84 -38.93
N VAL A 4 -2.67 12.69 -38.17
CA VAL A 4 -2.53 12.54 -36.71
C VAL A 4 -3.84 12.90 -36.01
N SER A 5 -4.52 13.95 -36.50
CA SER A 5 -5.84 14.35 -35.99
C SER A 5 -6.87 13.23 -36.16
N ASN A 6 -6.86 12.55 -37.31
CA ASN A 6 -7.74 11.42 -37.58
C ASN A 6 -7.44 10.23 -36.65
N PHE A 7 -6.16 9.88 -36.45
CA PHE A 7 -5.78 8.79 -35.53
C PHE A 7 -6.26 9.05 -34.09
N ILE A 8 -6.03 10.26 -33.56
CA ILE A 8 -6.46 10.62 -32.20
C ILE A 8 -7.98 10.49 -32.06
N THR A 9 -8.72 10.88 -33.10
CA THR A 9 -10.19 10.80 -33.12
C THR A 9 -10.68 9.35 -33.07
N GLU A 10 -10.14 8.48 -33.92
CA GLU A 10 -10.54 7.07 -33.96
C GLU A 10 -10.10 6.30 -32.71
N PHE A 11 -8.91 6.58 -32.20
CA PHE A 11 -8.43 6.01 -30.94
C PHE A 11 -9.34 6.38 -29.77
N ARG A 12 -9.77 7.65 -29.69
CA ARG A 12 -10.70 8.10 -28.65
C ARG A 12 -12.03 7.35 -28.70
N LYS A 13 -12.55 7.03 -29.88
CA LYS A 13 -13.79 6.24 -30.04
C LYS A 13 -13.63 4.83 -29.47
N LEU A 14 -12.51 4.18 -29.75
CA LEU A 14 -12.21 2.85 -29.21
C LEU A 14 -12.05 2.90 -27.70
N TYR A 15 -11.27 3.86 -27.19
CA TYR A 15 -11.04 4.04 -25.76
C TYR A 15 -12.35 4.16 -24.98
N LEU A 16 -13.26 5.04 -25.43
CA LEU A 16 -14.56 5.23 -24.77
C LEU A 16 -15.49 4.00 -24.84
N LYS A 17 -15.26 3.08 -25.78
CA LYS A 17 -16.06 1.85 -25.93
C LYS A 17 -15.58 0.72 -25.01
N SER A 18 -14.35 0.81 -24.51
CA SER A 18 -13.77 -0.20 -23.63
C SER A 18 -14.04 0.11 -22.15
N PRO A 19 -14.16 -0.92 -21.28
CA PRO A 19 -14.21 -0.73 -19.83
C PRO A 19 -13.02 0.10 -19.35
N GLN A 20 -13.30 1.03 -18.45
CA GLN A 20 -12.29 1.90 -17.84
C GLN A 20 -12.10 1.53 -16.38
N CYS A 21 -10.93 1.90 -15.84
CA CYS A 21 -10.66 1.78 -14.42
C CYS A 21 -11.77 2.44 -13.60
N GLY A 22 -12.27 1.73 -12.59
CA GLY A 22 -13.42 2.17 -11.80
C GLY A 22 -13.08 3.34 -10.87
N SER A 23 -12.33 3.07 -9.80
CA SER A 23 -11.91 4.08 -8.83
C SER A 23 -10.41 4.23 -8.88
N TRP A 24 -9.93 5.32 -9.48
CA TRP A 24 -8.52 5.70 -9.40
C TRP A 24 -8.40 7.05 -8.70
N THR A 25 -7.89 6.99 -7.48
CA THR A 25 -7.70 8.14 -6.61
C THR A 25 -6.20 8.44 -6.55
N ARG A 26 -5.81 9.68 -6.82
CA ARG A 26 -4.41 10.07 -6.85
C ARG A 26 -4.22 11.47 -6.30
N ALA A 27 -3.13 11.69 -5.56
CA ALA A 27 -2.81 13.00 -4.99
C ALA A 27 -4.01 13.62 -4.27
N SER A 28 -4.75 12.75 -3.58
CA SER A 28 -6.00 13.09 -2.93
C SER A 28 -5.86 12.87 -1.44
N GLU A 29 -6.75 13.53 -0.72
CA GLU A 29 -6.84 13.49 0.72
C GLU A 29 -8.25 13.04 1.06
N ASN A 30 -8.39 12.28 2.15
CA ASN A 30 -9.67 11.70 2.61
C ASN A 30 -10.21 10.64 1.64
N CYS A 31 -9.40 9.60 1.41
CA CYS A 31 -9.73 8.46 0.57
C CYS A 31 -10.40 7.37 1.41
N ASP A 32 -11.69 7.54 1.68
CA ASP A 32 -12.42 6.65 2.60
C ASP A 32 -12.56 5.22 2.08
N TYR A 33 -12.57 5.03 0.75
CA TYR A 33 -12.59 3.73 0.08
C TYR A 33 -11.97 3.90 -1.30
N GLY A 34 -11.16 2.94 -1.72
CA GLY A 34 -10.51 3.03 -3.01
C GLY A 34 -9.93 1.70 -3.44
N ASP A 35 -9.97 1.44 -4.74
CA ASP A 35 -9.36 0.26 -5.35
C ASP A 35 -7.96 0.55 -5.89
N ILE A 36 -7.69 1.80 -6.31
CA ILE A 36 -6.35 2.24 -6.65
C ILE A 36 -6.16 3.64 -6.07
N THR A 37 -5.36 3.74 -5.02
CA THR A 37 -5.13 5.00 -4.29
C THR A 37 -3.64 5.30 -4.26
N THR A 38 -3.18 6.39 -4.90
CA THR A 38 -1.73 6.62 -5.09
C THR A 38 -1.28 8.01 -4.72
N VAL A 39 -0.10 8.13 -4.10
CA VAL A 39 0.48 9.41 -3.64
C VAL A 39 -0.56 10.19 -2.84
N SER A 40 -1.36 9.46 -2.08
CA SER A 40 -2.54 9.97 -1.43
C SER A 40 -2.34 9.84 0.06
N LYS A 41 -3.17 10.58 0.76
CA LYS A 41 -3.07 10.71 2.19
C LYS A 41 -4.43 10.43 2.79
N ASP A 42 -4.43 9.85 3.99
CA ASP A 42 -5.65 9.52 4.72
C ASP A 42 -6.47 8.48 3.94
N CYS A 43 -5.90 7.28 3.80
CA CYS A 43 -6.45 6.18 3.00
C CYS A 43 -7.04 5.09 3.93
N TYR A 44 -8.32 4.79 3.75
CA TYR A 44 -9.06 3.84 4.58
C TYR A 44 -9.65 2.73 3.73
N MET A 45 -9.47 1.46 4.15
CA MET A 45 -9.92 0.28 3.38
C MET A 45 -9.60 0.41 1.89
N CYS A 46 -8.37 0.85 1.63
CA CYS A 46 -7.90 1.10 0.30
C CYS A 46 -7.09 -0.10 -0.17
N PHE A 47 -7.51 -0.67 -1.29
CA PHE A 47 -6.84 -1.74 -1.99
C PHE A 47 -5.88 -1.13 -3.01
N ASN A 48 -4.82 -1.84 -3.38
CA ASN A 48 -3.82 -1.40 -4.36
C ASN A 48 -3.30 0.04 -4.16
N SER A 49 -2.90 0.37 -2.92
CA SER A 49 -2.43 1.71 -2.57
C SER A 49 -0.91 1.87 -2.73
N GLY A 50 -0.42 3.06 -3.09
CA GLY A 50 1.00 3.25 -3.40
C GLY A 50 1.55 4.63 -3.10
N ASN A 51 2.67 4.72 -2.39
CA ASN A 51 3.22 5.97 -1.83
C ASN A 51 2.16 6.71 -1.01
N CYS A 52 1.28 5.94 -0.40
CA CYS A 52 0.31 6.48 0.53
C CYS A 52 0.98 6.54 1.89
N ARG A 53 0.60 7.56 2.62
CA ARG A 53 1.04 7.77 3.99
C ARG A 53 -0.23 7.85 4.80
N ASP A 54 -0.16 7.44 6.05
CA ASP A 54 -1.30 7.47 6.95
C ASP A 54 -2.42 6.53 6.40
N SER A 55 -2.15 5.23 6.35
CA SER A 55 -2.96 4.23 5.63
C SER A 55 -3.35 3.03 6.50
N HIS A 56 -4.62 2.59 6.38
CA HIS A 56 -5.25 1.63 7.30
C HIS A 56 -6.10 0.59 6.60
N PHE A 57 -6.01 -0.67 7.08
CA PHE A 57 -6.64 -1.83 6.44
C PHE A 57 -6.35 -1.82 4.95
N CYS A 58 -5.11 -1.45 4.66
CA CYS A 58 -4.60 -1.46 3.34
C CYS A 58 -4.26 -2.89 3.02
N GLU A 59 -4.78 -3.28 1.88
CA GLU A 59 -4.58 -4.59 1.32
C GLU A 59 -3.84 -4.39 0.00
N ASP A 60 -2.74 -5.11 -0.18
CA ASP A 60 -1.82 -4.99 -1.32
C ASP A 60 -1.33 -3.56 -1.54
N SER A 61 -0.52 -3.03 -0.62
CA SER A 61 -0.15 -1.61 -0.68
C SER A 61 1.32 -1.30 -0.36
N ARG A 62 1.93 -0.37 -1.11
CA ARG A 62 3.39 -0.15 -1.15
C ARG A 62 3.87 1.25 -0.85
N ALA A 63 5.14 1.36 -0.43
CA ALA A 63 5.74 2.62 0.04
C ALA A 63 4.81 3.30 1.04
N LEU A 64 4.27 2.43 1.86
CA LEU A 64 3.32 2.67 2.89
C LEU A 64 4.15 2.90 4.12
N LYS A 65 4.47 4.17 4.26
CA LYS A 65 5.14 4.66 5.43
C LYS A 65 4.09 4.79 6.53
N ASP A 66 4.41 4.25 7.69
CA ASP A 66 3.62 4.38 8.92
C ASP A 66 2.26 3.65 8.85
N CYS A 67 2.26 2.31 8.88
CA CYS A 67 1.04 1.57 8.56
C CYS A 67 0.76 0.25 9.29
N ILE A 68 -0.54 -0.11 9.35
CA ILE A 68 -1.12 -0.95 10.41
C ILE A 68 -2.17 -1.91 9.86
N ASP A 69 -2.20 -3.11 10.44
CA ASP A 69 -3.08 -4.22 10.05
C ASP A 69 -3.08 -4.37 8.54
N MET A 70 -1.83 -4.49 8.14
CA MET A 70 -1.41 -4.56 6.78
C MET A 70 -1.55 -6.01 6.41
N ALA A 71 -2.65 -6.31 5.77
CA ALA A 71 -2.63 -7.43 4.86
C ALA A 71 -1.75 -6.97 3.68
N TYR A 72 -0.48 -7.38 3.65
CA TYR A 72 0.40 -7.22 2.48
C TYR A 72 0.97 -5.82 2.22
N CYS A 73 1.90 -5.34 3.06
CA CYS A 73 2.46 -4.01 2.84
C CYS A 73 3.97 -3.77 3.05
N GLU A 74 4.48 -2.71 2.40
CA GLU A 74 5.91 -2.43 2.17
C GLU A 74 6.30 -0.98 2.54
N GLU A 75 7.50 -0.78 3.14
CA GLU A 75 8.00 0.45 3.83
C GLU A 75 7.41 0.70 5.22
N CYS A 76 6.66 -0.28 5.71
CA CYS A 76 7.11 -1.07 6.84
C CYS A 76 7.97 -2.21 6.27
N GLU A 77 9.20 -2.38 6.76
CA GLU A 77 10.16 -3.21 6.04
C GLU A 77 10.07 -4.66 6.55
N LEU A 78 9.74 -5.64 5.71
CA LEU A 78 9.81 -7.06 6.09
C LEU A 78 8.98 -7.43 7.35
N CYS A 79 7.65 -7.26 7.27
CA CYS A 79 6.69 -7.32 8.37
C CYS A 79 5.51 -8.24 8.02
N TYR A 80 5.50 -9.50 8.49
CA TYR A 80 4.49 -10.51 8.13
C TYR A 80 3.61 -10.99 9.28
N GLU A 81 2.29 -10.84 9.17
CA GLU A 81 1.30 -11.21 10.21
C GLU A 81 1.67 -10.71 11.62
N CYS A 82 2.69 -9.87 11.75
CA CYS A 82 2.60 -8.43 11.65
C CYS A 82 1.29 -7.91 11.07
N THR A 83 0.22 -8.32 11.73
CA THR A 83 -0.56 -7.28 12.34
C THR A 83 0.40 -6.41 13.15
N ASP A 84 0.74 -5.26 12.58
CA ASP A 84 1.45 -4.22 13.29
C ASP A 84 2.97 -4.46 13.45
N CYS A 85 3.69 -4.34 12.33
CA CYS A 85 5.14 -4.21 12.39
C CYS A 85 5.61 -3.06 11.50
N ASP A 86 6.47 -2.21 12.06
CA ASP A 86 6.84 -0.93 11.48
C ASP A 86 8.32 -0.59 11.68
N GLY A 87 8.95 -0.12 10.60
CA GLY A 87 10.40 0.10 10.52
C GLY A 87 11.22 -1.11 11.00
N CYS A 88 10.51 -2.19 11.26
CA CYS A 88 10.96 -3.52 11.45
C CYS A 88 11.60 -3.92 10.17
N TYR A 89 12.38 -4.95 10.31
CA TYR A 89 13.21 -5.39 9.26
C TYR A 89 13.46 -6.85 9.60
N SER A 90 12.71 -7.77 9.00
CA SER A 90 12.76 -9.21 9.31
C SER A 90 12.01 -9.51 10.61
N CYS A 91 10.67 -9.38 10.57
CA CYS A 91 9.74 -9.63 11.68
C CYS A 91 8.51 -10.45 11.25
N ASP A 92 8.24 -11.59 11.91
CA ASP A 92 7.20 -12.55 11.50
C ASP A 92 6.34 -13.08 12.65
N PHE A 93 5.00 -13.14 12.45
CA PHE A 93 4.03 -13.46 13.51
C PHE A 93 4.31 -12.65 14.78
N CYS A 94 4.83 -11.50 14.46
CA CYS A 94 5.32 -10.51 15.33
C CYS A 94 4.13 -9.62 15.42
N GLN A 95 3.34 -9.91 16.41
CA GLN A 95 2.40 -8.92 16.82
C GLN A 95 3.18 -7.95 17.69
N ASP A 96 3.06 -6.67 17.41
CA ASP A 96 3.67 -5.62 18.24
C ASP A 96 5.21 -5.61 18.15
N CYS A 97 5.75 -5.39 16.96
CA CYS A 97 7.19 -5.39 16.74
C CYS A 97 7.69 -4.15 16.00
N ALA A 98 8.77 -3.54 16.49
CA ALA A 98 9.23 -2.24 15.95
C ALA A 98 10.75 -2.10 15.87
N ASN A 99 11.23 -1.63 14.71
CA ASN A 99 12.66 -1.40 14.46
C ASN A 99 13.54 -2.59 14.86
N CYS A 100 12.90 -3.76 14.86
CA CYS A 100 13.51 -5.01 15.18
C CYS A 100 14.14 -5.57 13.93
N ASN A 101 15.21 -6.33 14.16
CA ASN A 101 16.01 -6.90 13.10
C ASN A 101 16.16 -8.39 13.37
N ASP A 102 15.40 -9.24 12.69
CA ASP A 102 15.37 -10.70 12.93
C ASP A 102 14.70 -11.07 14.25
N ILE A 103 13.35 -10.97 14.29
CA ILE A 103 12.55 -11.44 15.42
C ILE A 103 11.31 -12.22 14.96
N HIS A 104 10.96 -13.29 15.67
CA HIS A 104 9.94 -14.24 15.21
C HIS A 104 9.05 -14.75 16.33
N PHE A 105 7.72 -14.80 16.07
CA PHE A 105 6.68 -15.18 17.05
C PHE A 105 6.73 -14.31 18.31
N CYS A 106 7.40 -13.18 18.11
CA CYS A 106 7.76 -12.30 19.16
C CYS A 106 6.55 -11.43 19.38
N TYR A 107 6.01 -11.58 20.55
CA TYR A 107 5.11 -10.63 21.10
C TYR A 107 5.95 -9.58 21.83
N ASP A 108 5.77 -8.31 21.49
CA ASP A 108 6.36 -7.17 22.22
C ASP A 108 7.90 -7.11 22.21
N LEU A 109 8.49 -6.92 21.03
CA LEU A 109 9.93 -6.71 20.90
C LEU A 109 10.30 -5.38 20.24
N ARG A 110 11.44 -4.82 20.69
CA ARG A 110 11.90 -3.49 20.29
C ARG A 110 13.40 -3.41 20.11
N ARG A 111 13.85 -2.96 18.93
CA ARG A 111 15.29 -2.87 18.59
C ARG A 111 16.04 -4.16 18.90
N CYS A 112 15.26 -5.22 18.99
CA CYS A 112 15.69 -6.54 19.31
C CYS A 112 16.24 -7.11 18.03
N LYS A 113 17.27 -7.92 18.22
CA LYS A 113 17.91 -8.56 17.09
C LYS A 113 18.20 -9.99 17.43
N ASN A 114 17.77 -10.91 16.59
CA ASN A 114 17.90 -12.35 16.79
C ASN A 114 17.12 -12.83 18.02
N CYS A 115 15.81 -12.62 18.03
CA CYS A 115 14.94 -13.10 19.10
C CYS A 115 13.87 -14.08 18.58
N ILE A 116 13.57 -15.09 19.39
CA ILE A 116 12.50 -16.06 19.15
C ILE A 116 11.72 -16.14 20.46
N GLY A 117 10.39 -16.02 20.39
CA GLY A 117 9.47 -15.92 21.53
C GLY A 117 8.28 -16.85 21.41
#